data_AF-A0A2V3HKJ1-F1
#
_entry.id   AF-A0A2V3HKJ1-F1
#
_cell.length_a   1.000
_cell.length_b   1.000
_cell.length_c   1.000
_cell.angle_alpha   90.00
_cell.angle_beta   90.00
_cell.angle_gamma   90.00
#
_symmetry.space_group_name_H-M   'P 1'
#
loop_
_entity.id
_entity.type
_entity.pdbx_description
1 polymer ?
#
loop_
_entity_poly.entity_id
_entity_poly.type
_entity_poly.pdbx_seq_one_letter_code
_entity_poly.pdbx_strand_id
1 'polypeptide(L)'
;MYGLDPGDAADAALDLDSDGYDANRDGELSPEEKFTNLEEFRNNTNPALPDSDGDNCTDGWEVYWDEHKPANETRGFDPLDASDGGLDYDDDGWEDWEGNWHDFPNWREEEAQTDPWDADSDDDGMSDGYEADN
;
A
#
# COMPACT_ATOMS: atom_id res chain seq x y z
N MET A 1 -21.29 -9.06 -9.06
CA MET A 1 -22.05 -8.78 -7.81
C MET A 1 -21.05 -9.03 -6.71
N TYR A 2 -20.52 -7.96 -6.12
CA TYR A 2 -19.30 -7.92 -5.31
C TYR A 2 -19.45 -8.53 -3.90
N GLY A 3 -20.26 -9.59 -3.75
CA GLY A 3 -20.55 -10.19 -2.45
C GLY A 3 -21.39 -9.35 -1.47
N LEU A 4 -21.56 -8.04 -1.73
CA LEU A 4 -22.39 -7.14 -0.91
C LEU A 4 -23.87 -7.57 -0.85
N ASP A 5 -24.45 -7.55 0.35
CA ASP A 5 -25.85 -7.87 0.63
C ASP A 5 -26.60 -6.62 1.13
N PRO A 6 -27.37 -5.93 0.28
CA PRO A 6 -28.13 -4.75 0.69
C PRO A 6 -29.21 -5.04 1.75
N GLY A 7 -29.51 -6.31 2.04
CA GLY A 7 -30.41 -6.76 3.09
C GLY A 7 -29.75 -7.04 4.44
N ASP A 8 -28.42 -7.07 4.52
CA ASP A 8 -27.67 -7.41 5.72
C ASP A 8 -26.60 -6.35 6.04
N ALA A 9 -26.89 -5.47 7.00
CA ALA A 9 -25.97 -4.42 7.42
C ALA A 9 -24.65 -4.93 8.04
N ALA A 10 -24.54 -6.22 8.35
CA ALA A 10 -23.29 -6.81 8.81
C ALA A 10 -22.28 -6.99 7.67
N ASP A 11 -22.72 -6.97 6.41
CA ASP A 11 -21.85 -7.06 5.24
C ASP A 11 -20.81 -5.95 5.20
N ALA A 12 -21.15 -4.76 5.70
CA ALA A 12 -20.28 -3.59 5.83
C ALA A 12 -19.00 -3.85 6.66
N ALA A 13 -19.01 -4.84 7.57
CA ALA A 13 -17.86 -5.19 8.39
C ALA A 13 -17.09 -6.42 7.88
N LEU A 14 -17.53 -7.00 6.77
CA LEU A 14 -16.78 -8.03 6.08
C LEU A 14 -15.69 -7.39 5.23
N ASP A 15 -14.60 -8.12 5.08
CA ASP A 15 -13.49 -7.85 4.19
C ASP A 15 -13.38 -9.14 3.34
N LEU A 16 -13.68 -9.04 2.04
CA LEU A 16 -13.97 -10.18 1.18
C LEU A 16 -12.75 -10.65 0.40
N ASP A 17 -11.84 -9.73 0.08
CA ASP A 17 -10.59 -9.88 -0.65
C ASP A 17 -9.37 -9.96 0.28
N SER A 18 -9.49 -9.52 1.53
CA SER A 18 -8.43 -9.60 2.55
C SER A 18 -7.19 -8.81 2.18
N ASP A 19 -7.40 -7.57 1.77
CA ASP A 19 -6.40 -6.62 1.28
C ASP A 19 -6.02 -5.54 2.29
N GLY A 20 -6.52 -5.67 3.52
CA GLY A 20 -6.08 -4.86 4.65
C GLY A 20 -4.57 -4.90 4.89
N TYR A 21 -4.02 -3.80 5.42
CA TYR A 21 -2.58 -3.61 5.63
C TYR A 21 -2.17 -3.75 7.10
N ASP A 22 -1.27 -4.69 7.39
CA ASP A 22 -0.66 -4.89 8.73
C ASP A 22 0.39 -3.82 9.03
N ALA A 23 -0.09 -2.62 9.32
CA ALA A 23 0.74 -1.44 9.57
C ALA A 23 1.69 -1.60 10.76
N ASN A 24 1.28 -2.37 11.78
CA ASN A 24 2.07 -2.54 13.00
C ASN A 24 3.03 -3.74 12.95
N ARG A 25 2.93 -4.57 11.90
CA ARG A 25 3.80 -5.72 11.61
C ARG A 25 3.82 -6.78 12.72
N ASP A 26 2.71 -6.97 13.42
CA ASP A 26 2.58 -8.02 14.43
C ASP A 26 2.12 -9.38 13.85
N GLY A 27 1.81 -9.41 12.55
CA GLY A 27 1.42 -10.59 11.79
C GLY A 27 -0.08 -10.88 11.81
N GLU A 28 -0.91 -10.00 12.39
CA GLU A 28 -2.36 -10.18 12.46
C GLU A 28 -3.09 -8.87 12.14
N LEU A 29 -4.03 -8.89 11.17
CA LEU A 29 -4.85 -7.72 10.88
C LEU A 29 -5.83 -7.42 12.02
N SER A 30 -5.62 -6.30 12.71
CA SER A 30 -6.57 -5.75 13.65
C SER A 30 -7.86 -5.28 12.95
N PRO A 31 -8.98 -5.08 13.66
CA PRO A 31 -10.22 -4.61 13.04
C PRO A 31 -10.09 -3.32 12.23
N GLU A 32 -9.15 -2.45 12.63
CA GLU A 32 -8.87 -1.17 11.99
C GLU A 32 -7.96 -1.30 10.76
N GLU A 33 -7.29 -2.44 10.57
CA GLU A 33 -6.35 -2.71 9.47
C GLU A 33 -6.99 -3.51 8.33
N LYS A 34 -8.27 -3.90 8.44
CA LYS A 34 -8.91 -4.86 7.52
C LYS A 34 -9.37 -4.33 6.18
N PHE A 35 -9.52 -3.01 6.05
CA PHE A 35 -10.10 -2.41 4.85
C PHE A 35 -11.45 -3.05 4.41
N THR A 36 -12.43 -2.95 5.30
CA THR A 36 -13.76 -3.58 5.14
C THR A 36 -14.55 -3.04 3.95
N ASN A 37 -15.60 -3.77 3.55
CA ASN A 37 -16.59 -3.37 2.54
C ASN A 37 -17.15 -1.94 2.72
N LEU A 38 -17.19 -1.42 3.96
CA LEU A 38 -17.60 -0.04 4.23
C LEU A 38 -16.51 0.98 3.89
N GLU A 39 -15.24 0.66 4.15
CA GLU A 39 -14.07 1.49 3.83
C GLU A 39 -13.87 1.51 2.33
N GLU A 40 -13.89 0.34 1.71
CA GLU A 40 -14.07 0.09 0.29
C GLU A 40 -15.11 1.02 -0.38
N PHE A 41 -16.36 0.98 0.10
CA PHE A 41 -17.43 1.84 -0.40
C PHE A 41 -17.14 3.34 -0.26
N ARG A 42 -16.39 3.75 0.78
CA ARG A 42 -16.04 5.17 1.00
C ARG A 42 -14.93 5.63 0.08
N ASN A 43 -13.99 4.75 -0.25
CA ASN A 43 -12.88 5.02 -1.16
C ASN A 43 -13.23 4.79 -2.65
N ASN A 44 -14.38 4.15 -2.92
CA ASN A 44 -14.87 3.80 -4.27
C ASN A 44 -14.05 2.70 -4.95
N THR A 45 -13.40 1.87 -4.16
CA THR A 45 -12.69 0.66 -4.57
C THR A 45 -13.67 -0.52 -4.71
N ASN A 46 -13.15 -1.67 -5.10
CA ASN A 46 -13.94 -2.85 -5.47
C ASN A 46 -13.79 -3.96 -4.43
N PRO A 47 -14.87 -4.32 -3.68
CA PRO A 47 -14.75 -5.11 -2.45
C PRO A 47 -14.62 -6.60 -2.72
N ALA A 48 -14.16 -6.96 -3.89
CA ALA A 48 -13.85 -8.33 -4.27
C ALA A 48 -12.52 -8.41 -5.04
N LEU A 49 -11.75 -7.32 -5.11
CA LEU A 49 -10.45 -7.21 -5.71
C LEU A 49 -9.53 -6.47 -4.73
N PRO A 50 -8.43 -7.10 -4.28
CA PRO A 50 -7.46 -6.44 -3.40
C PRO A 50 -6.79 -5.18 -3.95
N ASP A 51 -6.87 -4.98 -5.26
CA ASP A 51 -6.17 -3.96 -6.03
C ASP A 51 -7.15 -3.52 -7.12
N SER A 52 -7.72 -2.34 -6.95
CA SER A 52 -8.84 -1.85 -7.76
C SER A 52 -8.39 -1.31 -9.12
N ASP A 53 -7.17 -0.82 -9.25
CA ASP A 53 -6.65 -0.19 -10.46
C ASP A 53 -5.57 -0.99 -11.21
N GLY A 54 -5.00 -1.99 -10.55
CA GLY A 54 -4.14 -3.02 -11.12
C GLY A 54 -2.66 -2.64 -11.18
N ASP A 55 -2.14 -1.84 -10.25
CA ASP A 55 -0.73 -1.45 -10.19
C ASP A 55 0.15 -2.29 -9.23
N ASN A 56 -0.46 -3.29 -8.60
CA ASN A 56 0.09 -4.18 -7.58
C ASN A 56 0.31 -3.55 -6.19
N CYS A 57 -0.22 -2.35 -5.94
CA CYS A 57 -0.48 -1.87 -4.59
C CYS A 57 -1.87 -2.36 -4.15
N THR A 58 -2.06 -2.74 -2.88
CA THR A 58 -3.40 -3.06 -2.37
C THR A 58 -4.17 -1.80 -1.98
N ASP A 59 -5.49 -1.81 -2.18
CA ASP A 59 -6.34 -0.65 -1.88
C ASP A 59 -6.20 -0.23 -0.39
N GLY A 60 -6.11 -1.22 0.51
CA GLY A 60 -5.87 -1.03 1.93
C GLY A 60 -4.50 -0.40 2.26
N TRP A 61 -3.44 -0.80 1.56
CA TRP A 61 -2.10 -0.24 1.72
C TRP A 61 -2.03 1.22 1.25
N GLU A 62 -2.60 1.50 0.08
CA GLU A 62 -2.62 2.84 -0.51
C GLU A 62 -3.36 3.84 0.38
N VAL A 63 -4.54 3.48 0.85
CA VAL A 63 -5.32 4.35 1.76
C VAL A 63 -4.57 4.59 3.07
N TYR A 64 -3.90 3.57 3.62
CA TYR A 64 -3.09 3.75 4.82
C TYR A 64 -1.99 4.79 4.58
N TRP A 65 -1.22 4.68 3.50
CA TRP A 65 -0.09 5.59 3.26
C TRP A 65 -0.49 6.97 2.77
N ASP A 66 -1.64 7.14 2.11
CA ASP A 66 -2.18 8.49 1.83
C ASP A 66 -2.56 9.21 3.13
N GLU A 67 -3.09 8.50 4.12
CA GLU A 67 -3.44 9.05 5.45
C GLU A 67 -2.19 9.30 6.33
N HIS A 68 -1.08 8.59 6.10
CA HIS A 68 0.15 8.66 6.90
C HIS A 68 1.31 9.44 6.25
N LYS A 69 1.10 10.07 5.10
CA LYS A 69 2.14 10.85 4.42
C LYS A 69 2.69 12.04 5.23
N PRO A 70 3.95 12.45 4.98
CA PRO A 70 4.54 13.64 5.60
C PRO A 70 3.71 14.90 5.37
N ALA A 71 3.69 15.81 6.35
CA ALA A 71 2.86 17.02 6.29
C ALA A 71 3.21 17.98 5.12
N ASN A 72 4.40 17.84 4.52
CA ASN A 72 4.86 18.60 3.37
C ASN A 72 4.68 17.87 2.03
N GLU A 73 4.15 16.65 2.05
CA GLU A 73 3.89 15.88 0.85
C GLU A 73 2.61 16.36 0.17
N THR A 74 2.66 16.47 -1.15
CA THR A 74 1.56 16.93 -2.01
C THR A 74 1.08 15.87 -2.99
N ARG A 75 1.91 14.84 -3.19
CA ARG A 75 1.52 13.57 -3.81
C ARG A 75 0.65 12.77 -2.83
N GLY A 76 0.19 11.63 -3.29
CA GLY A 76 -0.66 10.73 -2.52
C GLY A 76 -0.77 9.41 -3.23
N PHE A 77 -1.47 8.50 -2.57
CA PHE A 77 -1.89 7.23 -3.11
C PHE A 77 -3.41 7.31 -3.37
N ASP A 78 -3.81 7.06 -4.61
CA ASP A 78 -5.21 6.99 -5.02
C ASP A 78 -5.46 5.59 -5.56
N PRO A 79 -6.24 4.73 -4.86
CA PRO A 79 -6.44 3.31 -5.23
C PRO A 79 -7.24 3.09 -6.52
N LEU A 80 -7.38 4.15 -7.32
CA LEU A 80 -8.06 4.21 -8.60
C LEU A 80 -7.16 4.83 -9.70
N ASP A 81 -5.91 5.20 -9.38
CA ASP A 81 -4.90 5.76 -10.29
C ASP A 81 -3.59 4.96 -10.28
N ALA A 82 -3.62 3.84 -11.02
CA ALA A 82 -2.51 2.91 -11.26
C ALA A 82 -1.15 3.48 -11.71
N SER A 83 -1.04 4.79 -11.88
CA SER A 83 0.24 5.46 -12.14
C SER A 83 1.11 5.63 -10.89
N ASP A 84 0.53 5.68 -9.68
CA ASP A 84 1.27 5.93 -8.45
C ASP A 84 2.02 4.71 -7.92
N GLY A 85 1.54 3.47 -8.08
CA GLY A 85 2.30 2.27 -7.69
C GLY A 85 3.62 2.13 -8.42
N GLY A 86 3.71 2.64 -9.65
CA GLY A 86 4.95 2.65 -10.44
C GLY A 86 5.91 3.82 -10.14
N LEU A 87 5.55 4.72 -9.22
CA LEU A 87 6.41 5.82 -8.80
C LEU A 87 7.29 5.38 -7.62
N ASP A 88 8.43 6.04 -7.48
CA ASP A 88 9.36 5.92 -6.36
C ASP A 88 9.30 7.29 -5.65
N TYR A 89 8.71 7.32 -4.45
CA TYR A 89 8.28 8.56 -3.82
C TYR A 89 9.34 9.21 -2.94
N ASP A 90 10.24 8.43 -2.38
CA ASP A 90 11.36 8.85 -1.55
C ASP A 90 12.73 8.74 -2.26
N ASP A 91 12.75 8.24 -3.50
CA ASP A 91 13.92 8.14 -4.39
C ASP A 91 15.05 7.25 -3.79
N ASP A 92 14.68 6.12 -3.18
CA ASP A 92 15.57 5.30 -2.34
C ASP A 92 16.21 4.08 -3.05
N GLY A 93 15.97 3.95 -4.37
CA GLY A 93 16.58 2.94 -5.23
C GLY A 93 18.12 2.87 -5.14
N TRP A 94 18.72 1.91 -5.83
CA TRP A 94 20.13 1.57 -5.64
C TRP A 94 20.94 1.50 -6.94
N GLU A 95 22.25 1.76 -6.84
CA GLU A 95 23.21 1.63 -7.94
C GLU A 95 24.03 0.33 -7.80
N ASP A 96 24.03 -0.50 -8.84
CA ASP A 96 24.82 -1.73 -8.86
C ASP A 96 26.32 -1.48 -9.11
N TRP A 97 27.13 -2.55 -8.98
CA TRP A 97 28.59 -2.47 -9.20
C TRP A 97 28.99 -2.19 -10.66
N GLU A 98 28.05 -2.31 -11.61
CA GLU A 98 28.22 -1.98 -13.03
C GLU A 98 27.83 -0.51 -13.32
N GLY A 99 27.26 0.19 -12.33
CA GLY A 99 26.82 1.57 -12.40
C GLY A 99 25.42 1.74 -13.01
N ASN A 100 24.58 0.69 -12.99
CA ASN A 100 23.18 0.81 -13.38
C ASN A 100 22.33 1.13 -12.14
N TRP A 101 21.42 2.07 -12.32
CA TRP A 101 20.42 2.44 -11.31
C TRP A 101 19.21 1.49 -11.40
N HIS A 102 18.72 1.07 -10.24
CA HIS A 102 17.52 0.26 -10.05
C HIS A 102 16.55 1.04 -9.17
N ASP A 103 15.39 1.39 -9.73
CA ASP A 103 14.32 2.10 -9.01
C ASP A 103 13.66 1.16 -8.01
N PHE A 104 13.16 1.72 -6.91
CA PHE A 104 12.39 0.99 -5.91
C PHE A 104 10.98 1.60 -5.82
N PRO A 105 10.05 1.13 -6.66
CA PRO A 105 8.72 1.74 -6.77
C PRO A 105 7.81 1.35 -5.61
N ASN A 106 6.74 2.11 -5.41
CA ASN A 106 5.75 1.96 -4.34
C ASN A 106 5.13 0.56 -4.23
N TRP A 107 4.82 -0.13 -5.33
CA TRP A 107 4.33 -1.52 -5.23
C TRP A 107 5.36 -2.46 -4.58
N ARG A 108 6.65 -2.11 -4.69
CA ARG A 108 7.76 -2.89 -4.14
C ARG A 108 8.03 -2.56 -2.68
N GLU A 109 7.74 -1.33 -2.27
CA GLU A 109 7.65 -0.93 -0.85
C GLU A 109 6.64 -1.80 -0.10
N GLU A 110 5.46 -2.04 -0.68
CA GLU A 110 4.47 -2.93 -0.08
C GLU A 110 5.01 -4.36 0.07
N GLU A 111 5.62 -4.92 -0.97
CA GLU A 111 6.20 -6.27 -0.93
C GLU A 111 7.33 -6.39 0.11
N ALA A 112 8.15 -5.36 0.25
CA ALA A 112 9.26 -5.30 1.21
C ALA A 112 8.79 -4.94 2.64
N GLN A 113 7.56 -4.47 2.78
CA GLN A 113 7.04 -3.86 4.00
C GLN A 113 7.95 -2.72 4.48
N THR A 114 8.10 -1.68 3.68
CA THR A 114 8.89 -0.47 3.98
C THR A 114 7.99 0.78 3.86
N ASP A 115 8.48 1.95 4.30
CA ASP A 115 7.73 3.20 4.28
C ASP A 115 7.99 3.93 2.95
N PRO A 116 6.99 4.07 2.05
CA PRO A 116 7.18 4.69 0.73
C PRO A 116 7.48 6.20 0.80
N TRP A 117 7.53 6.77 2.00
CA TRP A 117 7.90 8.15 2.26
C TRP A 117 9.24 8.30 3.00
N ASP A 118 9.93 7.20 3.32
CA ASP A 118 11.16 7.19 4.11
C ASP A 118 12.18 6.16 3.60
N ALA A 119 13.20 6.68 2.91
CA ALA A 119 14.23 5.93 2.21
C ALA A 119 15.12 4.97 3.06
N ASP A 120 14.93 4.92 4.38
CA ASP A 120 15.68 4.11 5.35
C ASP A 120 14.73 3.81 6.52
N SER A 121 13.75 2.94 6.27
CA SER A 121 12.63 2.66 7.19
C SER A 121 13.04 2.25 8.61
N ASP A 122 14.24 1.69 8.79
CA ASP A 122 14.74 1.23 10.08
C ASP A 122 15.88 2.07 10.69
N ASP A 123 16.22 3.19 10.04
CA ASP A 123 17.21 4.19 10.45
C ASP A 123 18.63 3.60 10.66
N ASP A 124 19.01 2.54 9.94
CA ASP A 124 20.30 1.87 10.10
C ASP A 124 21.41 2.43 9.18
N GLY A 125 21.03 3.24 8.19
CA GLY A 125 21.89 3.88 7.20
C GLY A 125 22.03 3.14 5.87
N MET A 126 21.25 2.07 5.65
CA MET A 126 21.05 1.40 4.37
C MET A 126 19.67 1.78 3.82
N SER A 127 19.52 1.92 2.50
CA SER A 127 18.19 2.22 1.94
C SER A 127 17.36 0.96 1.76
N ASP A 128 16.04 1.09 1.87
CA ASP A 128 15.11 -0.03 1.73
C ASP A 128 15.28 -0.71 0.37
N GLY A 129 15.40 0.07 -0.71
CA GLY A 129 15.67 -0.42 -2.05
C GLY A 129 16.97 -1.22 -2.16
N TYR A 130 18.03 -0.84 -1.43
CA TYR A 130 19.27 -1.63 -1.42
C TYR A 130 19.09 -2.95 -0.67
N GLU A 131 18.44 -2.92 0.50
CA GLU A 131 18.25 -4.08 1.37
C GLU A 131 17.29 -5.11 0.80
N ALA A 132 16.24 -4.68 0.10
CA ALA A 132 15.29 -5.57 -0.55
C ALA A 132 15.94 -6.47 -1.62
N ASP A 133 17.07 -6.04 -2.20
CA ASP A 133 17.73 -6.70 -3.33
C ASP A 133 19.10 -7.34 -2.99
N ASN A 134 19.62 -7.26 -1.75
CA ASN A 134 20.99 -7.73 -1.39
C ASN A 134 21.13 -8.49 -0.05
#